data_AF-E2AQS5-F1
#
_entry.id   AF-E2AQS5-F1
#
_cell.length_a   1.000
_cell.length_b   1.000
_cell.length_c   1.000
_cell.angle_alpha   90.00
_cell.angle_beta   90.00
_cell.angle_gamma   90.00
#
_symmetry.space_group_name_H-M   'P 1'
#
loop_
_entity.id
_entity.type
_entity.pdbx_description
1 polymer ?
#
loop_
_entity_poly.entity_id
_entity_poly.type
_entity_poly.pdbx_seq_one_letter_code
_entity_poly.pdbx_strand_id
1 'polypeptide(L)' 'HSLMCKPTEAILTPKQLFDWGRSAMKTIETFFYSQTEHDRCQRFLNRRFKDAPAVPEILKNHSFI' A
#
# COMPACT_ATOMS: atom_id res chain seq x y z
N HIS A 1 1.89 -5.43 -9.50
CA HIS A 1 2.63 -4.31 -10.14
C HIS A 1 3.64 -3.64 -9.20
N SER A 2 3.31 -3.27 -7.96
CA SER A 2 4.29 -2.62 -7.06
C SER A 2 5.55 -3.44 -6.75
N LEU A 3 5.45 -4.75 -6.54
CA LEU A 3 6.59 -5.64 -6.22
C LEU A 3 7.50 -5.97 -7.43
N MET A 4 7.12 -5.55 -8.65
CA MET A 4 7.86 -5.82 -9.89
C MET A 4 8.42 -4.52 -10.53
N CYS A 5 8.23 -3.38 -9.88
CA CYS A 5 8.78 -2.11 -10.35
C CYS A 5 10.29 -2.07 -10.11
N LYS A 6 11.01 -1.41 -11.02
CA LYS A 6 12.45 -1.18 -10.84
C LYS A 6 12.67 -0.38 -9.56
N PRO A 7 13.78 -0.58 -8.82
CA PRO A 7 14.07 0.20 -7.61
C PRO A 7 14.03 1.72 -7.82
N THR A 8 14.37 2.18 -9.01
CA THR A 8 14.31 3.59 -9.43
C THR A 8 12.89 4.15 -9.56
N GLU A 9 11.89 3.29 -9.65
CA GLU A 9 10.46 3.62 -9.77
C GLU A 9 9.70 3.33 -8.45
N ALA A 10 10.42 2.95 -7.40
CA ALA A 10 9.83 2.70 -6.10
C ALA A 10 9.24 4.00 -5.52
N ILE A 11 8.06 3.87 -4.92
CA ILE A 11 7.40 4.96 -4.21
C ILE A 11 8.04 5.05 -2.83
N LEU A 12 9.06 5.89 -2.70
CA LEU A 12 9.87 5.99 -1.48
C LEU A 12 9.52 7.22 -0.63
N THR A 13 8.79 8.18 -1.20
CA THR A 13 8.43 9.43 -0.52
C THR A 13 6.92 9.69 -0.55
N PRO A 14 6.37 10.42 0.43
CA PRO A 14 4.95 10.81 0.44
C PRO A 14 4.54 11.57 -0.83
N LYS A 15 5.43 12.39 -1.40
CA LYS A 15 5.18 13.10 -2.66
C LYS A 15 5.03 12.14 -3.84
N GLN A 16 5.94 11.17 -3.98
CA GLN A 16 5.84 10.16 -5.02
C GLN A 16 4.58 9.31 -4.86
N LEU A 17 4.16 9.03 -3.62
CA LEU A 17 2.92 8.29 -3.36
C LEU A 17 1.70 9.08 -3.81
N PHE A 18 1.67 10.38 -3.51
CA PHE A 18 0.60 11.27 -3.95
C PHE A 18 0.56 11.39 -5.47
N ASP A 19 1.70 11.63 -6.12
CA ASP A 19 1.80 11.77 -7.58
C ASP A 19 1.40 10.47 -8.30
N TRP A 20 1.86 9.32 -7.80
CA TRP A 20 1.45 8.01 -8.30
C TRP A 20 -0.04 7.78 -8.10
N GLY A 21 -0.56 8.04 -6.90
CA GLY A 21 -1.97 7.90 -6.57
C GLY A 21 -2.85 8.73 -7.49
N ARG A 22 -2.49 10.00 -7.71
CA ARG A 22 -3.20 10.90 -8.64
C ARG A 22 -3.18 10.38 -10.09
N SER A 23 -2.07 9.80 -10.54
CA SER A 23 -1.92 9.26 -11.91
C SER A 23 -2.65 7.93 -12.11
N ALA A 24 -2.60 7.05 -11.10
CA ALA A 24 -3.18 5.71 -11.15
C ALA A 24 -4.69 5.73 -10.88
N MET A 25 -5.16 6.62 -10.02
CA MET A 25 -6.56 6.75 -9.62
C MET A 25 -7.28 7.80 -10.50
N LYS A 26 -7.26 7.62 -11.83
CA LYS A 26 -7.81 8.60 -12.80
C LYS A 26 -9.31 8.90 -12.62
N THR A 27 -10.03 8.07 -11.88
CA THR A 27 -11.48 8.15 -11.65
C THR A 27 -11.88 8.51 -10.22
N ILE A 28 -10.92 8.72 -9.30
CA ILE A 28 -11.25 9.18 -7.94
C ILE A 28 -11.30 10.70 -7.95
N GLU A 29 -12.47 11.25 -8.30
CA GLU A 29 -12.74 12.69 -8.28
C GLU A 29 -13.05 13.20 -6.86
N THR A 30 -13.40 12.30 -5.94
CA THR A 30 -13.74 12.61 -4.56
C THR A 30 -13.09 11.62 -3.60
N PHE A 31 -12.25 12.14 -2.72
CA PHE A 31 -11.86 11.43 -1.50
C PHE A 31 -13.03 11.53 -0.51
N PHE A 32 -14.03 10.67 -0.66
CA PHE A 32 -15.06 10.54 0.37
C PHE A 32 -14.49 9.75 1.54
N TYR A 33 -14.40 10.40 2.70
CA TYR A 33 -14.01 9.77 3.94
C TYR A 33 -15.25 9.60 4.81
N SER A 34 -15.60 8.34 5.09
CA SER A 34 -16.57 7.96 6.11
C SER A 34 -15.84 7.19 7.20
N GLN A 35 -16.04 7.59 8.46
CA GLN A 35 -15.47 6.86 9.60
C GLN A 35 -15.90 5.39 9.60
N THR A 36 -17.15 5.12 9.23
CA THR A 36 -17.69 3.75 9.13
C THR A 36 -16.98 2.92 8.08
N GLU A 37 -16.69 3.51 6.91
CA GLU A 37 -15.96 2.82 5.84
C GLU A 37 -14.49 2.63 6.20
N HIS A 38 -13.87 3.63 6.84
CA HIS A 38 -12.53 3.54 7.37
C HIS A 38 -12.39 2.38 8.35
N ASP A 39 -13.25 2.31 9.37
CA ASP A 39 -13.23 1.25 10.39
C ASP A 39 -13.47 -0.14 9.76
N ARG A 40 -14.35 -0.22 8.76
CA ARG A 40 -14.60 -1.46 8.01
C ARG A 40 -13.36 -1.91 7.25
N CYS A 41 -12.73 -1.01 6.51
CA CYS A 41 -11.50 -1.27 5.76
C CYS A 41 -10.35 -1.64 6.70
N GLN A 42 -10.20 -0.94 7.82
CA GLN A 42 -9.18 -1.22 8.83
C GLN A 42 -9.34 -2.64 9.40
N ARG A 43 -10.56 -3.04 9.80
CA ARG A 43 -10.83 -4.40 10.28
C ARG A 43 -10.52 -5.46 9.23
N PHE A 44 -10.92 -5.22 7.98
CA PHE A 44 -10.65 -6.12 6.86
C PHE A 44 -9.14 -6.31 6.61
N LEU A 45 -8.39 -5.22 6.55
CA LEU A 45 -6.94 -5.25 6.33
C LEU A 45 -6.23 -5.91 7.51
N ASN A 46 -6.56 -5.56 8.75
CA ASN A 46 -5.95 -6.18 9.94
C ASN A 46 -6.15 -7.69 9.98
N ARG A 47 -7.36 -8.16 9.63
CA ARG A 47 -7.62 -9.60 9.51
C ARG A 47 -6.76 -10.24 8.43
N ARG A 48 -6.70 -9.62 7.25
CA ARG A 48 -5.88 -10.13 6.13
C ARG A 48 -4.39 -10.19 6.47
N PHE A 49 -3.87 -9.19 7.18
CA PHE A 49 -2.48 -9.19 7.66
C PHE A 49 -2.23 -10.27 8.70
N LYS A 50 -3.16 -10.47 9.63
CA LYS A 50 -3.07 -11.54 10.63
C LYS A 50 -3.09 -12.93 9.99
N ASP A 51 -3.93 -13.10 8.97
CA ASP A 51 -4.10 -14.37 8.26
C ASP A 51 -3.05 -14.58 7.16
N ALA A 52 -2.20 -13.57 6.88
CA ALA A 52 -1.19 -13.67 5.85
C ALA A 52 -0.11 -14.69 6.26
N PRO A 53 0.23 -15.65 5.39
CA PRO A 53 1.32 -16.57 5.66
C PRO A 53 2.62 -15.78 5.83
N ALA A 54 3.42 -16.16 6.83
CA ALA A 54 4.76 -15.62 6.98
C ALA A 54 5.54 -15.93 5.69
N VAL A 55 5.96 -14.89 4.97
CA VAL A 55 6.82 -15.07 3.81
C VAL A 55 8.18 -15.55 4.34
N PRO A 56 8.61 -16.77 3.98
CA PRO A 56 9.91 -17.26 4.40
C PRO A 56 10.99 -16.27 3.91
N GLU A 57 11.99 -16.00 4.74
CA GLU A 57 13.15 -15.17 4.38
C GLU A 57 12.87 -13.66 4.15
N ILE A 58 11.71 -13.14 4.53
CA ILE A 58 11.42 -11.70 4.37
C ILE A 58 12.45 -10.80 5.07
N LEU A 59 12.97 -11.24 6.23
CA LEU A 59 14.04 -10.54 6.96
C LEU A 59 15.39 -10.53 6.24
N LYS A 60 15.68 -11.51 5.37
CA LYS A 60 16.92 -11.54 4.58
C LYS A 60 16.85 -10.61 3.36
N ASN A 61 15.65 -10.44 2.78
CA ASN A 61 15.45 -9.72 1.52
C ASN A 61 14.92 -8.29 1.69
N HIS A 62 14.39 -7.94 2.87
CA HIS A 62 13.82 -6.62 3.17
C HIS A 62 14.46 -5.95 4.40
N SER A 63 15.70 -6.28 4.74
CA SER A 63 16.49 -5.42 5.62
C SER A 63 16.73 -4.10 4.90
N PHE A 64 16.00 -3.05 5.28
CA PHE A 64 16.40 -1.68 4.99
C PHE A 64 17.73 -1.44 5.71
N ILE A 65 18.79 -1.22 4.94
CA ILE A 65 20.02 -0.57 5.41
C ILE A 65 19.81 0.93 5.29
#